data_AF-Q2YR31-F1
#
_entry.id   AF-Q2YR31-F1
#
_cell.length_a   1.000
_cell.length_b   1.000
_cell.length_c   1.000
_cell.angle_alpha   90.00
_cell.angle_beta   90.00
_cell.angle_gamma   90.00
#
_symmetry.space_group_name_H-M   'P 1'
#
loop_
_entity.id
_entity.type
_entity.pdbx_description
1 polymer ?
#
loop_
_entity_poly.entity_id
_entity_poly.type
_entity_poly.pdbx_seq_one_letter_code
_entity_poly.pdbx_strand_id
1 'polypeptide(L)'
;MAQASYAETASTNDLMIIATPKTQSATSSEDKVFFSQTFDIGVANTGATDINLDKVCFIALGDKGKTFNADTIDQKLTSGLLKSGESVKGFAAFAGSDKSIYDVRIVKASESCK
;
A
#
# COMPACT_ATOMS: atom_id res chain seq x y z
N MET A 1 20.88 21.75 -29.00
CA MET A 1 20.40 20.37 -29.26
C MET A 1 19.36 20.08 -28.21
N ALA A 2 18.09 19.98 -28.59
CA ALA A 2 16.99 19.72 -27.67
C ALA A 2 17.01 18.23 -27.31
N GLN A 3 17.20 17.90 -26.03
CA GLN A 3 17.10 16.52 -25.58
C GLN A 3 15.66 16.27 -25.14
N ALA A 4 15.00 15.40 -25.89
CA ALA A 4 13.63 14.97 -25.68
C ALA A 4 13.47 14.42 -24.25
N SER A 5 12.52 14.99 -23.52
CA SER A 5 12.03 14.43 -22.27
C SER A 5 11.33 13.11 -22.60
N TYR A 6 12.02 11.99 -22.39
CA TYR A 6 11.36 10.71 -22.22
C TYR A 6 10.74 10.75 -20.83
N ALA A 7 9.45 11.08 -20.77
CA ALA A 7 8.65 10.76 -19.60
C ALA A 7 8.49 9.23 -19.60
N GLU A 8 9.49 8.53 -19.06
CA GLU A 8 9.30 7.17 -18.61
C GLU A 8 8.20 7.25 -17.55
N THR A 9 7.03 6.71 -17.88
CA THR A 9 5.91 6.63 -16.94
C THR A 9 6.41 5.80 -15.77
N ALA A 10 6.77 6.49 -14.68
CA ALA A 10 7.25 5.86 -13.47
C ALA A 10 6.28 4.73 -13.10
N SER A 11 6.77 3.50 -13.15
CA SER A 11 5.93 2.34 -12.92
C SER A 11 5.82 2.14 -11.41
N THR A 12 4.65 1.76 -10.91
CA THR A 12 4.55 1.17 -9.56
C THR A 12 5.51 0.00 -9.32
N ASN A 13 6.10 -0.59 -10.38
CA ASN A 13 7.19 -1.57 -10.27
C ASN A 13 8.46 -1.00 -9.63
N ASP A 14 8.67 0.32 -9.67
CA ASP A 14 9.80 1.01 -9.08
C ASP A 14 9.57 1.37 -7.60
N LEU A 15 8.42 1.01 -7.03
CA LEU A 15 8.16 1.12 -5.59
C LEU A 15 8.53 -0.16 -4.86
N MET A 16 9.50 -0.06 -3.95
CA MET A 16 9.76 -1.09 -2.96
C MET A 16 8.85 -0.88 -1.75
N ILE A 17 8.01 -1.87 -1.46
CA ILE A 17 7.11 -1.87 -0.30
C ILE A 17 7.67 -2.78 0.80
N ILE A 18 7.84 -2.23 1.99
CA ILE A 18 8.22 -2.96 3.20
C ILE A 18 7.04 -2.88 4.16
N ALA A 19 6.40 -4.02 4.45
CA ALA A 19 5.24 -4.07 5.31
C ALA A 19 5.52 -4.94 6.54
N THR A 20 5.43 -4.34 7.73
CA THR A 20 5.64 -5.03 9.00
C THR A 20 4.31 -5.13 9.75
N PRO A 21 3.77 -6.34 9.97
CA PRO A 21 2.56 -6.51 10.76
C PRO A 21 2.76 -5.94 12.18
N LYS A 22 1.78 -5.20 12.68
CA LYS A 22 1.85 -4.53 13.99
C LYS A 22 0.77 -5.01 14.94
N THR A 23 -0.49 -4.80 14.57
CA THR A 23 -1.63 -5.02 15.47
C THR A 23 -2.74 -5.76 14.74
N GLN A 24 -3.31 -6.76 15.42
CA GLN A 24 -4.54 -7.42 15.04
C GLN A 24 -5.67 -6.91 15.92
N SER A 25 -6.83 -6.67 15.34
CA SER A 25 -8.03 -6.34 16.10
C SER A 25 -9.26 -7.03 15.51
N ALA A 26 -10.26 -7.23 16.34
CA ALA A 26 -11.58 -7.66 15.94
C ALA A 26 -12.60 -6.73 16.60
N THR A 27 -13.52 -6.21 15.80
CA THR A 27 -14.59 -5.32 16.25
C THR A 27 -15.92 -5.98 15.95
N SER A 28 -16.82 -6.02 16.93
CA SER A 28 -18.18 -6.51 16.76
C SER A 28 -19.18 -5.36 16.85
N SER A 29 -20.13 -5.31 15.92
CA SER A 29 -21.28 -4.40 15.98
C SER A 29 -22.52 -5.18 15.59
N GLU A 30 -23.50 -5.26 16.50
CA GLU A 30 -24.66 -6.15 16.39
C GLU A 30 -24.22 -7.60 16.10
N ASP A 31 -24.70 -8.19 15.00
CA ASP A 31 -24.39 -9.55 14.57
C ASP A 31 -23.19 -9.62 13.59
N LYS A 32 -22.47 -8.50 13.39
CA LYS A 32 -21.33 -8.44 12.46
C LYS A 32 -20.00 -8.38 13.21
N VAL A 33 -19.05 -9.18 12.75
CA VAL A 33 -17.66 -9.14 13.23
C VAL A 33 -16.76 -8.72 12.08
N PHE A 34 -15.88 -7.75 12.35
CA PHE A 34 -14.88 -7.24 11.43
C PHE A 34 -13.50 -7.52 12.01
N PHE A 35 -12.61 -8.06 11.19
CA PHE A 35 -11.23 -8.35 11.57
C PHE A 35 -10.33 -7.34 10.85
N SER A 36 -9.32 -6.80 11.53
CA SER A 36 -8.36 -5.89 10.89
C SER A 36 -6.92 -6.17 11.29
N GLN A 37 -6.01 -5.96 10.35
CA GLN A 37 -4.57 -6.04 10.55
C GLN A 37 -3.94 -4.71 10.14
N THR A 38 -3.26 -4.07 11.08
CA THR A 38 -2.45 -2.87 10.82
C THR A 38 -1.02 -3.28 10.51
N PHE A 39 -0.42 -2.61 9.53
CA PHE A 39 0.99 -2.71 9.16
C PHE A 39 1.65 -1.33 9.27
N ASP A 40 2.87 -1.30 9.77
CA ASP A 40 3.77 -0.18 9.48
C ASP A 40 4.32 -0.41 8.05
N ILE A 41 4.20 0.61 7.20
CA ILE A 41 4.56 0.55 5.77
C ILE A 41 5.71 1.51 5.50
N GLY A 42 6.77 0.99 4.88
CA GLY A 42 7.80 1.78 4.19
C GLY A 42 7.60 1.69 2.69
N VAL A 43 7.67 2.84 2.02
CA VAL A 43 7.61 2.97 0.56
C VAL A 43 8.89 3.66 0.12
N ALA A 44 9.67 3.02 -0.74
CA ALA A 44 10.87 3.61 -1.32
C ALA A 44 10.76 3.64 -2.84
N ASN A 45 11.10 4.77 -3.45
CA ASN A 45 11.23 4.88 -4.90
C ASN A 45 12.64 4.42 -5.29
N THR A 46 12.73 3.24 -5.90
CA THR A 46 13.99 2.65 -6.38
C THR A 46 14.26 2.94 -7.85
N GLY A 47 13.34 3.62 -8.54
CA GLY A 47 13.46 4.03 -9.93
C GLY A 47 14.23 5.34 -10.09
N ALA A 48 14.42 5.76 -11.34
CA ALA A 48 15.11 6.99 -11.72
C ALA A 48 14.20 8.22 -11.85
N THR A 49 12.88 8.02 -11.79
CA THR A 49 11.86 9.05 -11.99
C THR A 49 11.00 9.24 -10.75
N ASP A 50 10.56 10.47 -10.50
CA ASP A 50 9.66 10.78 -9.40
C ASP A 50 8.30 10.09 -9.59
N ILE A 51 7.74 9.57 -8.49
CA ILE A 51 6.48 8.83 -8.49
C ILE A 51 5.40 9.68 -7.82
N ASN A 52 4.27 9.86 -8.49
CA ASN A 52 3.11 10.52 -7.89
C ASN A 52 2.29 9.52 -7.05
N LEU A 53 2.33 9.68 -5.73
CA LEU A 53 1.62 8.83 -4.77
C LEU A 53 0.10 9.08 -4.74
N ASP A 54 -0.40 10.20 -5.29
CA ASP A 54 -1.84 10.49 -5.38
C ASP A 54 -2.60 9.43 -6.20
N LYS A 55 -1.88 8.68 -7.04
CA LYS A 55 -2.42 7.61 -7.90
C LYS A 55 -2.20 6.22 -7.33
N VAL A 56 -1.54 6.09 -6.18
CA VAL A 56 -1.12 4.80 -5.62
C VAL A 56 -2.05 4.39 -4.49
N CYS A 57 -2.56 3.16 -4.58
CA CYS A 57 -3.29 2.49 -3.52
C CYS A 57 -2.56 1.24 -3.06
N PHE A 58 -2.93 0.72 -1.89
CA PHE A 58 -2.30 -0.42 -1.28
C PHE A 58 -3.29 -1.57 -1.14
N ILE A 59 -2.83 -2.77 -1.51
CA ILE A 59 -3.61 -4.01 -1.44
C ILE A 59 -2.81 -5.02 -0.64
N ALA A 60 -3.45 -5.60 0.37
CA ALA A 60 -2.95 -6.73 1.12
C ALA A 60 -3.29 -8.04 0.41
N LEU A 61 -2.31 -8.93 0.26
CA LEU A 61 -2.49 -10.24 -0.34
C LEU A 61 -2.51 -11.32 0.75
N GLY A 62 -3.63 -12.01 0.85
CA GLY A 62 -3.78 -13.23 1.62
C GLY A 62 -3.57 -14.48 0.77
N ASP A 63 -3.80 -15.63 1.39
CA ASP A 63 -3.67 -16.93 0.74
C ASP A 63 -4.63 -17.09 -0.45
N LYS A 64 -4.20 -17.91 -1.41
CA LYS A 64 -5.00 -18.29 -2.60
C LYS A 64 -5.52 -17.10 -3.42
N GLY A 65 -4.78 -15.99 -3.41
CA GLY A 65 -5.11 -14.80 -4.20
C GLY A 65 -6.21 -13.92 -3.60
N LYS A 66 -6.60 -14.15 -2.35
CA LYS A 66 -7.53 -13.25 -1.65
C LYS A 66 -6.87 -11.88 -1.46
N THR A 67 -7.59 -10.83 -1.80
CA THR A 67 -7.11 -9.45 -1.67
C THR A 67 -7.93 -8.68 -0.64
N PHE A 68 -7.28 -7.78 0.08
CA PHE A 68 -7.92 -6.88 1.02
C PHE A 68 -7.52 -5.45 0.69
N ASN A 69 -8.51 -4.60 0.49
CA ASN A 69 -8.30 -3.17 0.29
C ASN A 69 -7.97 -2.50 1.62
N ALA A 70 -7.16 -1.44 1.58
CA ALA A 70 -6.89 -0.63 2.76
C ALA A 70 -8.19 0.03 3.23
N ASP A 71 -8.51 -0.13 4.51
CA ASP A 71 -9.62 0.54 5.18
C ASP A 71 -9.20 1.93 5.67
N THR A 72 -8.01 2.02 6.24
CA THR A 72 -7.40 3.26 6.69
C THR A 72 -5.95 3.31 6.23
N ILE A 73 -5.51 4.45 5.70
CA ILE A 73 -4.13 4.66 5.28
C ILE A 73 -3.62 6.02 5.70
N ASP A 74 -2.35 6.06 6.11
CA ASP A 74 -1.65 7.30 6.41
C ASP A 74 -1.46 8.11 5.13
N GLN A 75 -1.94 9.36 5.12
CA GLN A 75 -2.04 10.21 3.92
C GLN A 75 -0.70 10.39 3.19
N LYS A 76 0.43 10.40 3.91
CA LYS A 76 1.77 10.53 3.30
C LYS A 76 2.16 9.36 2.41
N LEU A 77 1.47 8.22 2.51
CA LEU A 77 1.68 7.06 1.64
C LEU A 77 0.91 7.18 0.31
N THR A 78 -0.07 8.07 0.23
CA THR A 78 -1.00 8.21 -0.91
C THR A 78 -1.12 9.66 -1.37
N SER A 79 -0.13 10.51 -1.07
CA SER A 79 -0.18 11.90 -1.53
C SER A 79 1.19 12.47 -1.84
N GLY A 80 1.22 13.37 -2.82
CA GLY A 80 2.41 14.09 -3.25
C GLY A 80 3.36 13.28 -4.15
N LEU A 81 4.57 13.80 -4.29
CA LEU A 81 5.62 13.23 -5.13
C LEU A 81 6.70 12.59 -4.26
N LEU A 82 6.95 11.31 -4.48
CA LEU A 82 8.08 10.58 -3.91
C LEU A 82 9.25 10.61 -4.91
N LYS A 83 10.28 11.39 -4.60
CA LYS A 83 11.39 11.56 -5.54
C LYS A 83 12.22 10.29 -5.70
N SER A 84 12.92 10.20 -6.82
CA SER A 84 13.90 9.13 -7.06
C SER A 84 14.85 8.96 -5.87
N GLY A 85 14.93 7.74 -5.33
CA GLY A 85 15.78 7.39 -4.18
C GLY A 85 15.25 7.80 -2.80
N GLU A 86 14.12 8.52 -2.72
CA GLU A 86 13.50 8.86 -1.44
C GLU A 86 12.64 7.72 -0.88
N SER A 87 12.37 7.80 0.42
CA SER A 87 11.43 6.91 1.09
C SER A 87 10.51 7.65 2.05
N VAL A 88 9.31 7.12 2.20
CA VAL A 88 8.31 7.58 3.16
C VAL A 88 7.85 6.39 4.01
N LYS A 89 7.57 6.64 5.29
CA LYS A 89 7.05 5.63 6.21
C LYS A 89 5.71 6.09 6.75
N GLY A 90 4.76 5.19 6.89
CA GLY A 90 3.44 5.42 7.47
C GLY A 90 2.83 4.12 7.94
N PHE A 91 1.51 4.07 8.04
CA PHE A 91 0.78 2.85 8.36
C PHE A 91 -0.40 2.65 7.41
N ALA A 92 -0.83 1.40 7.29
CA ALA A 92 -2.08 1.02 6.64
C ALA A 92 -2.78 -0.05 7.46
N ALA A 93 -4.09 0.09 7.63
CA ALA A 93 -4.96 -0.92 8.21
C ALA A 93 -5.83 -1.53 7.12
N PHE A 94 -5.88 -2.86 7.10
CA PHE A 94 -6.68 -3.64 6.17
C PHE A 94 -7.73 -4.40 6.97
N ALA A 95 -8.96 -4.46 6.45
CA ALA A 95 -10.07 -5.12 7.12
C ALA A 95 -10.66 -6.24 6.26
N GLY A 96 -11.25 -7.24 6.92
CA GLY A 96 -11.92 -8.37 6.31
C GLY A 96 -13.08 -8.88 7.16
N SER A 97 -13.99 -9.62 6.53
CA SER A 97 -15.13 -10.27 7.20
C SER A 97 -14.76 -11.56 7.94
N ASP A 98 -13.52 -12.02 7.82
CA ASP A 98 -13.03 -13.23 8.47
C ASP A 98 -11.55 -13.11 8.84
N LYS A 99 -11.07 -14.06 9.66
CA LYS A 99 -9.73 -14.05 10.26
C LYS A 99 -8.57 -14.22 9.28
N SER A 100 -8.81 -14.55 8.00
CA SER A 100 -7.72 -14.72 7.02
C SER A 100 -6.91 -13.44 6.77
N ILE A 101 -7.42 -12.27 7.17
CA ILE A 101 -6.64 -11.03 7.16
C ILE A 101 -5.41 -11.09 8.08
N TYR A 102 -5.45 -11.89 9.14
CA TYR A 102 -4.35 -12.06 10.10
C TYR A 102 -3.17 -12.84 9.53
N ASP A 103 -3.38 -13.58 8.45
CA ASP A 103 -2.34 -14.37 7.77
C ASP A 103 -1.67 -13.58 6.63
N VAL A 104 -2.16 -12.38 6.32
CA VAL A 104 -1.53 -11.50 5.31
C VAL A 104 -0.10 -11.16 5.73
N ARG A 105 0.85 -11.36 4.81
CA ARG A 105 2.26 -10.97 4.97
C ARG A 105 2.78 -10.09 3.83
N ILE A 106 2.00 -9.89 2.78
CA ILE A 106 2.41 -9.16 1.58
C ILE A 106 1.45 -7.98 1.38
N VAL A 107 2.01 -6.79 1.20
CA VAL A 107 1.29 -5.59 0.75
C VAL A 107 1.94 -5.12 -0.55
N LYS A 108 1.12 -4.74 -1.52
CA LYS A 108 1.56 -4.19 -2.81
C LYS A 108 0.97 -2.82 -3.06
N ALA A 109 1.73 -1.98 -3.74
CA ALA A 109 1.20 -0.79 -4.39
C ALA A 109 0.51 -1.15 -5.71
N SER A 110 -0.52 -0.38 -6.08
CA SER A 110 -1.26 -0.52 -7.33
C SER A 110 -1.77 0.86 -7.76
N GLU A 111 -1.71 1.14 -9.05
CA GLU A 111 -2.38 2.31 -9.64
C GLU A 111 -3.85 2.05 -9.99
N SER A 112 -4.27 0.78 -10.02
CA SER A 112 -5.65 0.38 -10.24
C SER A 112 -6.38 0.28 -8.90
N CYS A 113 -6.68 1.43 -8.31
CA CYS A 113 -7.55 1.55 -7.15
C CYS A 113 -9.00 1.18 -7.54
N LYS A 114 -9.47 -0.01 -7.17
CA LYS A 114 -10.86 -0.46 -7.37
C LYS A 114 -11.46 -0.98 -6.07
#